data_AF-A0A353N920-F1
#
_entry.id   AF-A0A353N920-F1
#
_cell.length_a   1.000
_cell.length_b   1.000
_cell.length_c   1.000
_cell.angle_alpha   90.00
_cell.angle_beta   90.00
_cell.angle_gamma   90.00
#
_symmetry.space_group_name_H-M   'P 1'
#
loop_
_entity.id
_entity.type
_entity.pdbx_description
1 polymer ?
#
loop_
_entity_poly.entity_id
_entity_poly.type
_entity_poly.pdbx_seq_one_letter_code
_entity_poly.pdbx_strand_id
1 'polypeptide(L)'
;DNPWYPVQFVTALNIDQNNSLRFNASYNPNIQQYTHLYLTAKGRYQSEKDNHLYLDLYYDFLQKKWLTLELEAKLKQDLTKNVRADINVRYSFFGDGLEKARLGLNYNWHCRDLFFGYDLNRKEYILQFSYKVFKEAGFGYGSGEQGFIWTGADTWGNQSEIW
;
A
#
# COMPACT_ATOMS: atom_id res chain seq x y z
N ASP A 1 -39.87 -6.65 35.74
CA ASP A 1 -38.81 -7.39 35.03
C ASP A 1 -37.49 -6.67 35.12
N ASN A 2 -36.42 -7.36 35.49
CA ASN A 2 -35.08 -6.80 35.61
C ASN A 2 -34.36 -6.97 34.26
N PRO A 3 -34.23 -5.91 33.43
CA PRO A 3 -33.65 -6.05 32.11
C PRO A 3 -32.17 -6.46 32.22
N TRP A 4 -31.77 -7.45 31.44
CA TRP A 4 -30.38 -7.88 31.39
C TRP A 4 -29.52 -6.79 30.76
N TYR A 5 -28.32 -6.56 31.29
CA TYR A 5 -27.38 -5.67 30.63
C TYR A 5 -26.86 -6.29 29.33
N PRO A 6 -26.52 -5.48 28.30
CA PRO A 6 -25.85 -5.98 27.11
C PRO A 6 -24.55 -6.71 27.46
N VAL A 7 -24.33 -7.85 26.80
CA VAL A 7 -23.11 -8.66 26.94
C VAL A 7 -22.14 -8.27 25.84
N GLN A 8 -20.89 -7.99 26.21
CA GLN A 8 -19.83 -7.61 25.28
C GLN A 8 -18.73 -8.67 25.27
N PHE A 9 -18.25 -8.99 24.07
CA PHE A 9 -17.11 -9.84 23.82
C PHE A 9 -16.13 -9.10 22.91
N VAL A 10 -14.92 -8.91 23.38
CA VAL A 10 -13.84 -8.29 22.62
C VAL A 10 -12.64 -9.21 22.68
N THR A 11 -12.12 -9.56 21.51
CA THR A 11 -10.82 -10.21 21.39
C THR A 11 -9.92 -9.37 20.50
N ALA A 12 -8.69 -9.19 20.93
CA ALA A 12 -7.68 -8.43 20.21
C ALA A 12 -6.38 -9.22 20.23
N LEU A 13 -5.85 -9.52 19.04
CA LEU A 13 -4.52 -10.05 18.83
C LEU A 13 -3.65 -8.91 18.31
N ASN A 14 -2.72 -8.44 19.14
CA ASN A 14 -1.71 -7.46 18.75
C ASN A 14 -0.39 -8.21 18.60
N ILE A 15 0.11 -8.32 17.38
CA ILE A 15 1.38 -8.98 17.09
C ILE A 15 2.53 -7.99 17.39
N ASP A 16 2.34 -6.74 16.98
CA ASP A 16 3.23 -5.61 17.27
C ASP A 16 2.43 -4.29 17.18
N GLN A 17 3.13 -3.15 17.15
CA GLN A 17 2.51 -1.81 17.09
C GLN A 17 1.79 -1.51 15.75
N ASN A 18 2.11 -2.24 14.69
CA ASN A 18 1.61 -2.04 13.34
C ASN A 18 0.67 -3.16 12.86
N ASN A 19 0.68 -4.31 13.52
CA ASN A 19 -0.03 -5.51 13.15
C ASN A 19 -1.03 -5.91 14.24
N SER A 20 -2.32 -5.77 13.95
CA SER A 20 -3.40 -6.08 14.88
C SER A 20 -4.61 -6.69 14.19
N LEU A 21 -5.32 -7.53 14.93
CA LEU A 21 -6.61 -8.11 14.58
C LEU A 21 -7.54 -7.96 15.78
N ARG A 22 -8.71 -7.37 15.58
CA ARG A 22 -9.70 -7.16 16.64
C ARG A 22 -11.08 -7.58 16.17
N PHE A 23 -11.72 -8.39 16.98
CA PHE A 23 -13.12 -8.76 16.82
C PHE A 23 -13.92 -8.23 18.00
N ASN A 24 -15.07 -7.64 17.72
CA ASN A 24 -15.97 -7.09 18.72
C ASN A 24 -17.40 -7.57 18.45
N ALA A 25 -18.05 -8.07 19.49
CA ALA A 25 -19.44 -8.45 19.50
C ALA A 25 -20.13 -7.88 20.74
N SER A 26 -21.29 -7.27 20.58
CA SER A 26 -22.16 -6.82 21.66
C SER A 26 -23.57 -7.33 21.41
N TYR A 27 -24.12 -8.08 22.36
CA TYR A 27 -25.43 -8.72 22.28
C TYR A 27 -26.35 -8.19 23.37
N ASN A 28 -27.57 -7.78 23.01
CA ASN A 28 -28.59 -7.35 23.96
C ASN A 28 -29.59 -8.51 24.18
N PRO A 29 -29.58 -9.15 25.35
CA PRO A 29 -30.46 -10.29 25.63
C PRO A 29 -31.94 -9.93 25.67
N ASN A 30 -32.29 -8.68 25.98
CA ASN A 30 -33.69 -8.26 26.10
C ASN A 30 -34.40 -8.21 24.74
N ILE A 31 -33.67 -7.92 23.67
CA ILE A 31 -34.20 -7.83 22.30
C ILE A 31 -33.66 -8.95 21.39
N GLN A 32 -32.82 -9.84 21.93
CA GLN A 32 -32.20 -10.96 21.22
C GLN A 32 -31.43 -10.57 19.96
N GLN A 33 -30.72 -9.44 19.99
CA GLN A 33 -30.02 -8.90 18.83
C GLN A 33 -28.60 -8.47 19.17
N TYR A 34 -27.72 -8.62 18.18
CA TYR A 34 -26.42 -7.97 18.20
C TYR A 34 -26.57 -6.48 17.91
N THR A 35 -25.93 -5.65 18.74
CA THR A 35 -25.83 -4.20 18.54
C THR A 35 -24.53 -3.80 17.86
N HIS A 36 -23.47 -4.58 18.07
CA HIS A 36 -22.19 -4.44 17.39
C HIS A 36 -21.68 -5.83 17.03
N LEU A 37 -21.21 -6.02 15.81
CA LEU A 37 -20.55 -7.24 15.38
C LEU A 37 -19.62 -6.90 14.22
N TYR A 38 -18.33 -6.76 14.49
CA TYR A 38 -17.36 -6.32 13.48
C TYR A 38 -15.97 -6.92 13.68
N LEU A 39 -15.21 -6.96 12.59
CA LEU A 39 -13.80 -7.36 12.54
C LEU A 39 -13.00 -6.20 11.96
N THR A 40 -11.92 -5.84 12.63
CA THR A 40 -10.91 -4.93 12.09
C THR A 40 -9.56 -5.63 12.07
N ALA A 41 -8.78 -5.47 11.00
CA ALA A 41 -7.38 -5.83 10.99
C ALA A 41 -6.55 -4.74 10.33
N LYS A 42 -5.35 -4.55 10.87
CA LYS A 42 -4.34 -3.67 10.30
C LYS A 42 -3.05 -4.44 10.23
N GLY A 43 -2.39 -4.38 9.09
CA GLY A 43 -1.12 -5.03 8.87
C GLY A 43 -0.16 -4.09 8.17
N ARG A 44 1.05 -3.96 8.71
CA ARG A 44 2.16 -3.32 8.00
C ARG A 44 3.40 -4.19 8.11
N TYR A 45 4.02 -4.42 6.97
CA TYR A 45 5.28 -5.12 6.88
C TYR A 45 6.27 -4.30 6.07
N GLN A 46 7.48 -4.15 6.61
CA GLN A 46 8.60 -3.58 5.90
C GLN A 46 9.79 -4.55 5.99
N SER A 47 10.33 -4.95 4.85
CA SER A 47 11.53 -5.79 4.80
C SER A 47 12.80 -4.95 4.75
N GLU A 48 13.96 -5.56 5.03
CA GLU A 48 15.27 -4.94 4.84
C GLU A 48 15.54 -4.49 3.39
N LYS A 49 14.90 -5.13 2.41
CA LYS A 49 14.98 -4.76 0.99
C LYS A 49 14.02 -3.65 0.58
N ASP A 50 13.43 -2.95 1.55
CA ASP A 50 12.47 -1.87 1.32
C ASP A 50 11.21 -2.32 0.55
N ASN A 51 10.83 -3.60 0.70
CA ASN A 51 9.49 -4.06 0.39
C ASN A 51 8.52 -3.58 1.46
N HIS A 52 7.35 -3.10 1.04
CA HIS A 52 6.27 -2.66 1.92
C HIS A 52 4.97 -3.39 1.57
N LEU A 53 4.29 -3.88 2.59
CA LEU A 53 2.92 -4.36 2.49
C LEU A 53 2.07 -3.63 3.52
N TYR A 54 0.90 -3.16 3.10
CA TYR A 54 -0.08 -2.52 3.95
C TYR A 54 -1.46 -3.13 3.68
N LEU A 55 -2.17 -3.36 4.78
CA LEU A 55 -3.54 -3.87 4.82
C LEU A 55 -4.30 -3.10 5.89
N ASP A 56 -5.44 -2.53 5.55
CA ASP A 56 -6.44 -2.04 6.51
C ASP A 56 -7.81 -2.57 6.11
N LEU A 57 -8.43 -3.32 7.03
CA LEU A 57 -9.71 -3.95 6.81
C LEU A 57 -10.65 -3.67 7.98
N TYR A 58 -11.88 -3.33 7.65
CA TYR A 58 -13.01 -3.24 8.56
C TYR A 58 -14.18 -3.95 7.91
N TYR A 59 -14.68 -5.01 8.53
CA TYR A 59 -15.92 -5.67 8.14
C TYR A 59 -17.00 -5.54 9.21
N ASP A 60 -18.16 -5.01 8.84
CA ASP A 60 -19.36 -4.97 9.66
C ASP A 60 -20.25 -6.19 9.29
N PHE A 61 -20.40 -7.13 10.22
CA PHE A 61 -21.19 -8.33 10.01
C PHE A 61 -22.70 -8.07 10.07
N LEU A 62 -23.15 -7.02 10.78
CA LEU A 62 -24.57 -6.66 10.86
C LEU A 62 -25.04 -6.08 9.53
N GLN A 63 -24.22 -5.22 8.93
CA GLN A 63 -24.49 -4.64 7.61
C GLN A 63 -24.02 -5.53 6.45
N LYS A 64 -23.29 -6.61 6.74
CA LYS A 64 -22.71 -7.54 5.77
C LYS A 64 -21.89 -6.83 4.70
N LYS A 65 -21.10 -5.84 5.10
CA LYS A 65 -20.30 -5.03 4.18
C LYS A 65 -18.95 -4.67 4.79
N TRP A 66 -17.97 -4.48 3.93
CA TRP A 66 -16.74 -3.80 4.29
C TRP A 66 -17.07 -2.32 4.59
N LEU A 67 -16.43 -1.73 5.60
CA LEU A 67 -16.37 -0.29 5.80
C LEU A 67 -15.02 0.28 5.36
N THR A 68 -13.98 -0.56 5.37
CA THR A 68 -12.63 -0.26 4.90
C THR A 68 -12.05 -1.53 4.32
N LEU A 69 -11.41 -1.43 3.16
CA LEU A 69 -10.63 -2.50 2.54
C LEU A 69 -9.58 -1.84 1.64
N GLU A 70 -8.42 -1.60 2.23
CA GLU A 70 -7.27 -0.97 1.59
C GLU A 70 -6.09 -1.93 1.56
N LEU A 71 -5.46 -2.02 0.39
CA LEU A 71 -4.33 -2.90 0.11
C LEU A 71 -3.26 -2.09 -0.62
N GLU A 72 -2.03 -2.11 -0.11
CA GLU A 72 -0.89 -1.55 -0.82
C GLU A 72 0.30 -2.50 -0.74
N ALA A 73 0.96 -2.70 -1.88
CA ALA A 73 2.13 -3.54 -2.01
C ALA A 73 3.19 -2.83 -2.86
N LYS A 74 4.34 -2.54 -2.26
CA LYS A 74 5.54 -2.05 -2.94
C LYS A 74 6.61 -3.12 -2.82
N LEU A 75 6.91 -3.80 -3.91
CA LEU A 75 7.85 -4.92 -3.96
C LEU A 75 9.05 -4.56 -4.82
N LYS A 76 10.23 -4.92 -4.35
CA LYS A 76 11.54 -4.76 -4.96
C LYS A 76 12.24 -6.11 -4.91
N GLN A 77 12.49 -6.68 -6.09
CA GLN A 77 13.14 -7.98 -6.23
C GLN A 77 14.34 -7.87 -7.15
N ASP A 78 15.54 -8.16 -6.62
CA ASP A 78 16.73 -8.29 -7.44
C ASP A 78 16.58 -9.58 -8.28
N LEU A 79 16.50 -9.42 -9.60
CA LEU A 79 16.44 -10.54 -10.56
C LEU A 79 17.84 -11.04 -10.90
N THR A 80 18.80 -10.12 -10.95
CA THR A 80 20.23 -10.40 -11.12
C THR A 80 21.05 -9.43 -10.26
N LYS A 81 22.39 -9.51 -10.31
CA LYS A 81 23.27 -8.55 -9.62
C LYS A 81 23.08 -7.10 -10.09
N ASN A 82 22.60 -6.92 -11.32
CA ASN A 82 22.52 -5.63 -11.99
C ASN A 82 21.07 -5.26 -12.34
N VAL A 83 20.09 -6.15 -12.16
CA VAL A 83 18.69 -5.91 -12.57
C VAL A 83 17.79 -6.13 -11.38
N ARG A 84 16.94 -5.14 -11.11
CA ARG A 84 15.87 -5.19 -10.11
C ARG A 84 14.52 -4.97 -10.77
N ALA A 85 13.51 -5.70 -10.33
CA ALA A 85 12.12 -5.42 -10.63
C ALA A 85 11.48 -4.68 -9.46
N ASP A 86 10.67 -3.67 -9.78
CA ASP A 86 9.89 -2.88 -8.84
C ASP A 86 8.40 -3.03 -9.20
N ILE A 87 7.55 -3.36 -8.24
CA ILE A 87 6.10 -3.49 -8.40
C ILE A 87 5.45 -2.61 -7.37
N ASN A 88 4.52 -1.75 -7.77
CA ASN A 88 3.77 -0.90 -6.86
C ASN A 88 2.29 -0.97 -7.19
N VAL A 89 1.52 -1.60 -6.30
CA VAL A 89 0.09 -1.79 -6.44
C VAL A 89 -0.60 -1.19 -5.22
N ARG A 90 -1.65 -0.40 -5.46
CA ARG A 90 -2.55 0.10 -4.43
C ARG A 90 -3.98 -0.08 -4.88
N TYR A 91 -4.78 -0.69 -4.03
CA TYR A 91 -6.20 -0.91 -4.24
C TYR A 91 -6.99 -0.38 -3.05
N SER A 92 -7.99 0.44 -3.34
CA SER A 92 -8.96 0.97 -2.38
C SER A 92 -10.36 0.57 -2.83
N PHE A 93 -11.03 -0.29 -2.05
CA PHE A 93 -12.37 -0.76 -2.41
C PHE A 93 -13.43 0.37 -2.40
N PHE A 94 -13.22 1.40 -1.60
CA PHE A 94 -14.16 2.53 -1.44
C PHE A 94 -13.71 3.82 -2.14
N GLY A 95 -12.48 3.83 -2.66
CA GLY A 95 -11.97 4.88 -3.56
C GLY A 95 -12.18 4.51 -5.02
N ASP A 96 -11.18 4.77 -5.85
CA ASP A 96 -11.22 4.54 -7.31
C ASP A 96 -10.92 3.08 -7.71
N GLY A 97 -10.93 2.13 -6.77
CA GLY A 97 -10.55 0.74 -7.01
C GLY A 97 -9.04 0.60 -7.11
N LEU A 98 -8.52 0.28 -8.30
CA LEU A 98 -7.08 0.15 -8.53
C LEU A 98 -6.44 1.53 -8.71
N GLU A 99 -6.04 2.15 -7.61
CA GLU A 99 -5.49 3.51 -7.59
C GLU A 99 -4.07 3.59 -8.16
N LYS A 100 -3.23 2.56 -7.90
CA LYS A 100 -1.87 2.46 -8.44
C LYS A 100 -1.61 1.05 -8.94
N ALA A 101 -1.05 0.92 -10.13
CA ALA A 101 -0.55 -0.34 -10.66
C ALA A 101 0.64 -0.06 -11.58
N ARG A 102 1.85 -0.18 -11.02
CA ARG A 102 3.10 0.16 -11.71
C ARG A 102 4.06 -1.01 -11.69
N LEU A 103 4.72 -1.19 -12.81
CA LEU A 103 5.80 -2.14 -12.99
C LEU A 103 7.05 -1.36 -13.38
N GLY A 104 8.20 -1.76 -12.83
CA GLY A 104 9.47 -1.11 -13.03
C GLY A 104 10.58 -2.15 -13.18
N LEU A 105 11.58 -1.82 -13.99
CA LEU A 105 12.83 -2.52 -14.11
C LEU A 105 13.95 -1.49 -13.97
N ASN A 106 14.85 -1.72 -13.04
CA ASN A 106 16.04 -0.93 -12.84
C ASN A 106 17.27 -1.76 -13.21
N TYR A 107 18.00 -1.30 -14.22
CA TYR A 107 19.30 -1.82 -14.59
C TYR A 107 20.41 -0.92 -14.07
N ASN A 108 21.20 -1.47 -13.17
CA ASN A 108 22.32 -0.83 -12.51
C ASN A 108 23.63 -1.40 -13.07
N TRP A 109 24.47 -0.55 -13.67
CA TRP A 109 25.79 -0.96 -14.12
C TRP A 109 26.84 0.12 -13.89
N HIS A 110 27.95 -0.28 -13.28
CA HIS A 110 29.05 0.62 -12.90
C HIS A 110 28.53 1.88 -12.18
N CYS A 111 28.63 3.03 -12.85
CA CYS A 111 28.23 4.34 -12.34
C CYS A 111 26.94 4.87 -12.96
N ARG A 112 26.14 4.01 -13.60
CA ARG A 112 24.93 4.36 -14.35
C ARG A 112 23.75 3.53 -13.85
N ASP A 113 22.57 4.14 -13.89
CA ASP A 113 21.30 3.50 -13.61
C ASP A 113 20.33 3.82 -14.76
N LEU A 114 19.62 2.80 -15.25
CA LEU A 114 18.55 2.92 -16.23
C LEU A 114 17.29 2.31 -15.63
N PHE A 115 16.28 3.12 -15.48
CA PHE A 115 14.96 2.71 -15.04
C PHE A 115 14.01 2.73 -16.22
N PHE A 116 13.26 1.65 -16.38
CA PHE A 116 12.11 1.55 -17.26
C PHE A 116 10.90 1.22 -16.42
N GLY A 117 9.85 2.02 -16.51
CA GLY A 117 8.61 1.85 -15.77
C GLY A 117 7.40 1.92 -16.68
N TYR A 118 6.32 1.28 -16.26
CA TYR A 118 5.02 1.36 -16.90
C TYR A 118 3.92 1.50 -15.84
N ASP A 119 3.11 2.54 -15.97
CA ASP A 119 1.90 2.75 -15.17
C ASP A 119 0.70 2.19 -15.94
N LEU A 120 0.11 1.10 -15.45
CA LEU A 120 -1.00 0.40 -16.09
C LEU A 120 -2.29 1.23 -16.09
N ASN A 121 -2.48 2.06 -15.07
CA ASN A 121 -3.68 2.88 -14.92
C ASN A 121 -3.65 4.05 -15.91
N ARG A 122 -2.50 4.72 -16.00
CA ARG A 122 -2.30 5.86 -16.92
C ARG A 122 -1.93 5.44 -18.34
N LYS A 123 -1.51 4.18 -18.52
CA LYS A 123 -0.94 3.65 -19.78
C LYS A 123 0.29 4.44 -20.23
N GLU A 124 1.12 4.82 -19.27
CA GLU A 124 2.30 5.65 -19.50
C GLU A 124 3.58 4.84 -19.28
N TYR A 125 4.55 5.02 -20.18
CA TYR A 125 5.91 4.52 -19.96
C TYR A 125 6.80 5.63 -19.41
N ILE A 126 7.77 5.22 -18.60
CA ILE A 126 8.78 6.09 -18.00
C ILE A 126 10.14 5.46 -18.31
N LEU A 127 11.05 6.23 -18.87
CA LEU A 127 12.44 5.86 -19.08
C LEU A 127 13.33 6.88 -18.39
N GLN A 128 14.15 6.46 -17.45
CA GLN A 128 15.03 7.36 -16.71
C GLN A 128 16.46 6.85 -16.74
N PHE A 129 17.38 7.70 -17.16
CA PHE A 129 18.80 7.39 -17.16
C PHE A 129 19.54 8.39 -16.27
N SER A 130 20.32 7.88 -15.33
CA SER A 130 21.06 8.69 -14.37
C SER A 130 22.49 8.19 -14.16
N TYR A 131 23.37 9.11 -13.78
CA TYR A 131 24.73 8.80 -13.37
C TYR A 131 24.84 8.90 -11.85
N LYS A 132 25.36 7.85 -11.21
CA LYS A 132 25.51 7.79 -9.74
C LYS A 132 26.44 8.87 -9.17
N VAL A 133 27.43 9.29 -9.96
CA VAL A 133 28.41 10.33 -9.59
C VAL A 133 27.77 11.73 -9.61
N PHE A 134 26.68 11.89 -10.35
CA PHE A 134 25.91 13.12 -10.42
C PHE A 134 24.43 12.80 -10.21
N LYS A 135 24.04 12.53 -8.95
CA LYS A 135 22.65 12.19 -8.62
C LYS A 135 21.64 13.26 -9.07
N GLU A 136 22.09 14.51 -9.18
CA GLU A 136 21.32 15.66 -9.64
C GLU A 136 21.34 15.83 -11.18
N ALA A 137 22.20 15.13 -11.90
CA ALA A 137 22.32 15.17 -13.36
C ALA A 137 21.89 13.84 -13.98
N GLY A 138 20.58 13.65 -14.11
CA GLY A 138 19.98 12.59 -14.90
C GLY A 138 18.87 13.14 -15.78
N PHE A 139 18.53 12.36 -16.80
CA PHE A 139 17.48 12.69 -17.76
C PHE A 139 16.43 11.58 -17.73
N GLY A 140 15.20 11.96 -17.37
CA GLY A 140 14.01 11.11 -17.51
C GLY A 140 13.15 11.58 -18.67
N TYR A 141 12.59 10.64 -19.40
CA TYR A 141 11.60 10.83 -20.43
C TYR A 141 10.37 9.98 -20.10
N GLY A 142 9.18 10.57 -20.15
CA GLY A 142 7.92 9.87 -19.91
C GLY A 142 6.94 10.14 -21.04
N SER A 143 6.09 9.18 -21.35
CA SER A 143 5.06 9.33 -22.37
C SER A 143 3.82 10.10 -21.91
N GLY A 144 3.76 10.44 -20.62
CA GLY A 144 2.69 11.19 -19.99
C GLY A 144 2.88 12.70 -20.04
N GLU A 145 1.99 13.44 -19.37
CA GLU A 145 1.96 14.92 -19.36
C GLU A 145 3.27 15.59 -18.93
N GLN A 146 4.15 14.88 -18.23
CA GLN A 146 5.39 15.46 -17.73
C GLN A 146 6.55 15.43 -18.74
N GLY A 147 6.51 14.62 -19.82
CA GLY A 147 7.45 14.64 -20.96
C GLY A 147 8.95 14.44 -20.65
N PHE A 148 9.53 15.32 -19.82
CA PHE A 148 10.85 15.28 -19.23
C PHE A 148 10.77 15.31 -17.69
N ILE A 149 11.45 14.38 -17.03
CA ILE A 149 11.58 14.35 -15.57
C ILE A 149 13.06 14.64 -15.24
N TRP A 150 13.32 15.77 -14.58
CA TRP A 150 14.65 16.07 -14.03
C TRP A 150 14.86 15.27 -12.75
N THR A 151 15.88 14.43 -12.74
CA THR A 151 16.06 13.41 -11.68
C THR A 151 16.59 13.96 -10.35
N GLY A 152 16.95 15.25 -10.30
CA GLY A 152 17.41 15.93 -9.09
C GLY A 152 16.28 16.44 -8.19
N ALA A 153 15.02 16.48 -8.67
CA ALA A 153 13.87 16.89 -7.86
C ALA A 153 13.11 15.70 -7.27
N ASP A 154 13.04 14.57 -8.01
CA ASP A 154 12.35 13.37 -7.57
C ASP A 154 13.26 12.15 -7.77
N THR A 155 14.05 11.84 -6.74
CA THR A 155 14.37 10.43 -6.52
C THR A 155 13.03 9.71 -6.33
N TRP A 156 12.77 8.69 -7.14
CA TRP A 156 11.77 7.67 -6.78
C TRP A 156 12.21 7.08 -5.43
N GLY A 157 11.72 7.70 -4.34
CA GLY A 157 12.31 7.62 -3.01
C GLY A 157 12.36 8.92 -2.19
N ASN A 158 11.74 10.04 -2.57
CA ASN A 158 11.54 11.16 -1.64
C ASN A 158 10.10 11.69 -1.57
N GLN A 159 9.78 12.09 -0.34
CA GLN A 159 8.48 12.38 0.24
C GLN A 159 7.74 13.53 -0.44
N SER A 160 6.53 13.27 -0.92
CA SER A 160 5.44 14.25 -0.93
C SER A 160 4.07 13.56 -0.91
N GLU A 161 3.86 12.68 0.08
CA GLU A 161 2.52 12.56 0.65
C GLU A 161 2.46 13.60 1.77
N ILE A 162 1.87 14.76 1.43
CA ILE A 162 1.37 15.70 2.43
C ILE A 162 0.26 14.95 3.17
N TRP A 163 0.52 14.62 4.43
CA TRP A 163 -0.43 14.71 5.53
C TRP A 163 0.30 15.32 6.73
#